data_AF-A0A925DL35-F1
#
_entry.id   AF-A0A925DL35-F1
#
_cell.length_a   1.000
_cell.length_b   1.000
_cell.length_c   1.000
_cell.angle_alpha   90.00
_cell.angle_beta   90.00
_cell.angle_gamma   90.00
#
_symmetry.space_group_name_H-M   'P 1'
#
loop_
_entity.id
_entity.type
_entity.pdbx_description
1 polymer ?
#
loop_
_entity_poly.entity_id
_entity_poly.type
_entity_poly.pdbx_seq_one_letter_code
_entity_poly.pdbx_strand_id
1 'polypeptide(L)'
;MSLPQTVTINNTAYTTADLSDVARAQLLNIQIVDGEIARLQQSVSISQAARQTYVATLMQALPTGAKAKPAAKAAEKTAKPRAKKN
;
A
#
# COMPACT_ATOMS: atom_id res chain seq x y z
N MET A 1 -12.38 -25.60 -5.21
CA MET A 1 -11.57 -24.85 -6.19
C MET A 1 -10.62 -25.83 -6.85
N SER A 2 -10.48 -25.79 -8.18
CA SER A 2 -9.49 -26.63 -8.88
C SER A 2 -8.17 -25.89 -8.95
N LEU A 3 -7.07 -26.59 -8.67
CA LEU A 3 -5.74 -26.07 -8.98
C LEU A 3 -5.60 -25.97 -10.52
N PRO A 4 -4.84 -24.98 -11.02
CA PRO A 4 -4.51 -24.90 -12.44
C PRO A 4 -3.65 -26.09 -12.86
N GLN A 5 -3.55 -26.38 -14.16
CA GLN A 5 -2.76 -27.52 -14.65
C GLN A 5 -1.26 -27.36 -14.39
N THR A 6 -0.76 -26.13 -14.44
CA THR A 6 0.63 -25.80 -14.17
C THR A 6 0.72 -24.60 -13.23
N VAL A 7 1.76 -24.59 -12.40
CA VAL A 7 2.05 -23.52 -11.45
C VAL A 7 3.52 -23.15 -11.53
N THR A 8 3.82 -21.86 -11.44
CA THR A 8 5.19 -21.39 -11.38
C THR A 8 5.54 -21.08 -9.93
N ILE A 9 6.51 -21.80 -9.39
CA ILE A 9 7.03 -21.60 -8.04
C ILE A 9 8.53 -21.28 -8.18
N ASN A 10 8.97 -20.14 -7.66
CA ASN A 10 10.38 -19.69 -7.76
C ASN A 10 10.94 -19.74 -9.20
N ASN A 11 10.21 -19.14 -10.15
CA ASN A 11 10.58 -19.10 -11.58
C ASN A 11 10.67 -20.47 -12.29
N THR A 12 10.26 -21.55 -11.63
CA THR A 12 10.23 -22.89 -12.22
C THR A 12 8.78 -23.33 -12.39
N ALA A 13 8.44 -23.82 -13.58
CA ALA A 13 7.11 -24.34 -13.87
C ALA A 13 6.99 -25.81 -13.44
N TYR A 14 5.92 -26.13 -12.72
CA TYR A 14 5.59 -27.47 -12.26
C TYR A 14 4.18 -27.82 -12.72
N THR A 15 3.97 -29.05 -13.18
CA THR A 15 2.63 -29.60 -13.34
C THR A 15 2.04 -29.83 -11.96
N THR A 16 0.80 -29.42 -11.72
CA THR A 16 0.18 -29.64 -10.41
C THR A 16 -0.06 -31.11 -10.11
N ALA A 17 -0.19 -31.95 -11.14
CA ALA A 17 -0.26 -33.41 -11.00
C ALA A 17 1.04 -34.03 -10.45
N ASP A 18 2.19 -33.40 -10.69
CA ASP A 18 3.51 -33.89 -10.25
C ASP A 18 3.84 -33.45 -8.82
N LEU A 19 3.00 -32.60 -8.22
CA LEU A 19 3.18 -32.11 -6.86
C LEU A 19 2.69 -33.13 -5.84
N SER A 20 3.42 -33.23 -4.73
CA SER A 20 2.98 -34.02 -3.57
C SER A 20 1.67 -33.46 -2.98
N ASP A 21 0.93 -34.32 -2.28
CA ASP A 21 -0.32 -33.93 -1.62
C ASP A 21 -0.12 -32.74 -0.67
N VAL A 22 1.00 -32.74 0.05
CA VAL A 22 1.39 -31.64 0.94
C VAL A 22 1.60 -30.35 0.15
N ALA A 23 2.33 -30.41 -0.97
CA ALA A 23 2.59 -29.22 -1.79
C ALA A 23 1.29 -28.65 -2.38
N ARG A 24 0.37 -29.50 -2.84
CA ARG A 24 -0.95 -29.08 -3.35
C ARG A 24 -1.80 -28.43 -2.25
N ALA A 25 -1.79 -28.98 -1.04
CA ALA A 25 -2.49 -28.39 0.10
C ALA A 25 -1.94 -27.01 0.47
N GLN A 26 -0.61 -26.85 0.49
CA GLN A 26 0.00 -25.55 0.78
C GLN A 26 -0.30 -24.51 -0.30
N LEU A 27 -0.31 -24.91 -1.57
CA LEU A 27 -0.67 -24.02 -2.67
C LEU A 27 -2.10 -23.49 -2.53
N LEU A 28 -3.06 -24.34 -2.15
CA LEU A 28 -4.43 -23.92 -1.87
C LEU A 28 -4.49 -22.93 -0.69
N ASN A 29 -3.77 -23.22 0.39
CA ASN A 29 -3.71 -22.32 1.55
C ASN A 29 -3.16 -20.94 1.17
N ILE A 30 -2.10 -20.89 0.36
CA ILE A 30 -1.50 -19.64 -0.13
C ILE A 30 -2.53 -18.84 -0.94
N GLN A 31 -3.25 -19.48 -1.87
CA GLN A 31 -4.27 -18.79 -2.68
C GLN A 31 -5.38 -18.17 -1.82
N ILE A 32 -5.78 -18.85 -0.75
CA ILE A 32 -6.77 -18.33 0.21
C ILE A 32 -6.20 -17.12 0.94
N VAL A 33 -4.98 -17.23 1.49
CA VAL A 33 -4.32 -16.15 2.21
C VAL A 33 -4.08 -14.93 1.32
N ASP A 34 -3.68 -15.13 0.08
CA ASP A 34 -3.50 -14.04 -0.90
C ASP A 34 -4.81 -13.30 -1.17
N GLY A 35 -5.93 -14.02 -1.27
CA GLY A 35 -7.26 -13.43 -1.39
C GLY A 35 -7.63 -12.57 -0.18
N GLU A 36 -7.35 -13.05 1.03
CA GLU A 36 -7.57 -12.28 2.26
C GLU A 36 -6.67 -11.04 2.34
N ILE A 37 -5.40 -11.15 1.94
CA ILE A 37 -4.48 -10.00 1.88
C ILE A 37 -5.03 -8.93 0.93
N ALA A 38 -5.47 -9.32 -0.26
CA ALA A 38 -6.06 -8.39 -1.23
C ALA A 38 -7.31 -7.68 -0.65
N ARG A 39 -8.17 -8.43 0.04
CA ARG A 39 -9.36 -7.88 0.72
C ARG A 39 -8.99 -6.88 1.81
N LEU A 40 -7.98 -7.17 2.62
CA LEU A 40 -7.50 -6.29 3.67
C LEU A 40 -6.88 -5.01 3.10
N GLN A 41 -6.08 -5.11 2.04
CA GLN A 41 -5.50 -3.96 1.35
C GLN A 41 -6.58 -3.03 0.78
N GLN A 42 -7.66 -3.59 0.24
CA GLN A 42 -8.81 -2.79 -0.20
C GLN A 42 -9.46 -2.05 0.97
N SER A 43 -9.64 -2.72 2.10
CA SER A 43 -10.22 -2.12 3.31
C SER A 43 -9.35 -0.99 3.87
N VAL A 44 -8.02 -1.16 3.83
CA VAL A 44 -7.05 -0.14 4.19
C VAL A 44 -7.16 1.06 3.26
N SER A 45 -7.25 0.85 1.94
CA SER A 45 -7.36 1.92 0.95
C SER A 45 -8.62 2.77 1.17
N ILE A 46 -9.76 2.12 1.42
CA ILE A 46 -11.02 2.80 1.78
C ILE A 46 -10.85 3.63 3.06
N SER A 47 -10.24 3.06 4.08
CA SER A 47 -10.02 3.74 5.36
C SER A 47 -9.09 4.95 5.21
N GLN A 48 -8.06 4.85 4.36
CA GLN A 48 -7.17 5.97 4.05
C GLN A 48 -7.91 7.11 3.35
N ALA A 49 -8.78 6.81 2.38
CA ALA A 49 -9.61 7.80 1.72
C ALA A 49 -10.52 8.53 2.73
N ALA A 50 -11.23 7.77 3.58
CA ALA A 50 -12.06 8.35 4.63
C ALA A 50 -11.26 9.25 5.59
N ARG A 51 -10.08 8.81 6.01
CA ARG A 51 -9.17 9.61 6.86
C ARG A 51 -8.80 10.93 6.19
N GLN A 52 -8.47 10.92 4.90
CA GLN A 52 -8.12 12.13 4.16
C GLN A 52 -9.31 13.10 4.11
N THR A 53 -10.53 12.59 3.85
CA THR A 53 -11.75 13.40 3.91
C THR A 53 -11.94 14.03 5.28
N TYR A 54 -11.82 13.26 6.35
CA TYR A 54 -12.01 13.77 7.71
C TYR A 54 -10.97 14.84 8.09
N VAL A 55 -9.72 14.67 7.68
CA VAL A 55 -8.67 15.68 7.89
C VAL A 55 -9.03 16.96 7.12
N ALA A 56 -9.45 16.86 5.86
CA ALA A 56 -9.85 18.03 5.07
C ALA A 56 -11.03 18.78 5.70
N THR A 57 -12.07 18.05 6.13
CA THR A 57 -13.22 18.63 6.82
C THR A 57 -12.83 19.28 8.14
N LEU A 58 -11.96 18.63 8.93
CA LEU A 58 -11.44 19.19 10.17
C LEU A 58 -10.72 20.52 9.91
N MET A 59 -9.84 20.56 8.91
CA MET A 59 -9.10 21.78 8.56
C MET A 59 -10.02 22.94 8.16
N GLN A 60 -11.13 22.66 7.49
CA GLN A 60 -12.14 23.67 7.14
C GLN A 60 -12.94 24.16 8.36
N ALA A 61 -13.13 23.30 9.36
CA ALA A 61 -13.85 23.62 10.59
C ALA A 61 -12.97 24.34 11.64
N LEU A 62 -11.66 24.44 11.44
CA LEU A 62 -10.76 25.10 12.38
C LEU A 62 -10.94 26.63 12.34
N PRO A 63 -10.97 27.32 13.50
CA PRO A 63 -11.03 28.78 13.53
C PRO A 63 -9.79 29.41 12.89
N THR A 64 -9.98 30.41 12.03
CA THR A 64 -8.91 31.17 11.35
C THR A 64 -7.99 31.96 12.31
N GLY A 65 -8.30 31.99 13.61
CA GLY A 65 -7.51 32.64 14.66
C GLY A 65 -6.82 31.69 15.65
N ALA A 66 -6.97 30.37 15.52
CA ALA A 66 -6.20 29.45 16.35
C ALA A 66 -4.73 29.53 15.93
N LYS A 67 -3.90 30.19 16.74
CA LYS A 67 -2.43 30.20 16.58
C LYS A 67 -1.90 28.77 16.77
N ALA A 68 -2.08 27.93 15.77
CA ALA A 68 -1.37 26.67 15.65
C ALA A 68 0.09 27.03 15.38
N LYS A 69 0.94 26.87 16.39
CA LYS A 69 2.39 26.99 16.25
C LYS A 69 2.80 26.02 15.13
N PRO A 70 3.39 26.48 14.02
CA PRO A 70 3.71 25.61 12.90
C PRO A 70 4.78 24.64 13.36
N ALA A 71 4.44 23.35 13.43
CA ALA A 71 5.46 22.31 13.53
C ALA A 71 6.22 22.32 12.19
N ALA A 72 7.42 22.91 12.24
CA ALA A 72 8.50 22.80 11.27
C ALA A 72 8.23 23.30 9.82
N LYS A 73 8.15 24.62 9.65
CA LYS A 73 8.90 25.26 8.55
C LYS A 73 10.38 25.33 8.97
N ALA A 74 11.11 24.24 8.82
CA ALA A 74 12.56 24.21 8.99
C ALA A 74 13.21 23.18 8.07
N ALA A 75 12.99 23.31 6.75
CA ALA A 75 13.84 22.64 5.76
C ALA A 75 13.89 23.33 4.37
N GLU A 76 13.26 24.50 4.19
CA GLU A 76 13.27 25.17 2.87
C GLU A 76 13.60 26.66 2.99
N LYS A 77 14.77 26.99 3.54
CA LYS A 77 15.42 28.31 3.36
C LYS A 77 16.95 28.21 3.40
N THR A 78 17.56 27.45 2.49
CA THR A 78 18.94 27.70 2.02
C THR A 78 19.19 27.02 0.67
N ALA A 79 18.66 27.60 -0.40
CA ALA A 79 19.24 27.48 -1.74
C ALA A 79 18.98 28.78 -2.48
N LYS A 80 19.79 29.80 -2.16
CA LYS A 80 19.83 31.08 -2.88
C LYS A 80 20.23 30.80 -4.34
N PRO A 81 19.59 31.46 -5.33
CA PRO A 81 19.81 31.20 -6.75
C PRO A 81 21.25 31.59 -7.13
N ARG A 82 22.01 30.67 -7.73
CA ARG A 82 23.29 31.03 -8.34
C ARG A 82 23.03 31.77 -9.65
N ALA A 83 23.27 33.07 -9.57
CA ALA A 83 23.30 34.00 -10.68
C ALA A 83 24.42 33.67 -11.68
N LYS A 84 24.11 33.99 -12.94
CA LYS A 84 24.99 34.45 -14.04
C LYS A 84 26.15 33.56 -14.51
N LYS A 85 26.03 33.20 -15.80
CA LYS A 85 26.90 33.59 -16.93
C LYS A 85 28.40 33.55 -16.65
N ASN A 86 29.07 32.59 -17.29
CA ASN A 86 30.27 32.82 -18.10
C ASN A 86 30.16 31.96 -19.36
#